data_AF-A0A1G3IS35-F1
#
_entry.id   AF-A0A1G3IS35-F1
#
_cell.length_a   1.000
_cell.length_b   1.000
_cell.length_c   1.000
_cell.angle_alpha   90.00
_cell.angle_beta   90.00
_cell.angle_gamma   90.00
#
_symmetry.space_group_name_H-M   'P 1'
#
loop_
_entity.id
_entity.type
_entity.pdbx_description
1 polymer ?
#
loop_
_entity_poly.entity_id
_entity_poly.type
_entity_poly.pdbx_seq_one_letter_code
_entity_poly.pdbx_strand_id
1 'polypeptide(L)'
;MLHGGRRVARNDAAQAACLQTEAATIRTLKGAGIEVTSVRAMPSATGLHHVRVAIRQSAAGQARAAIAALFTLPLLRLVFVVDDDVDIWSEEDFEWALCTRFRLDRDLVTEAGHFALTMDPVIDENGKMTKGGFDMTAPFGATERIVDRLSFAPKLAGAATHKTARDVLAAGPKYFVEIMRSLGSRDGREVTLELDLLREQGAIERLSNGEWALRKA
;
A
#
# COMPACT_ATOMS: atom_id res chain seq x y z
N MET A 1 -2.79 -27.20 -17.70
CA MET A 1 -2.40 -25.90 -18.30
C MET A 1 -1.89 -26.17 -19.72
N LEU A 2 -2.62 -25.77 -20.75
CA LEU A 2 -2.22 -25.96 -22.17
C LEU A 2 -1.52 -24.73 -22.78
N HIS A 3 -1.28 -23.67 -21.99
CA HIS A 3 -0.79 -22.37 -22.49
C HIS A 3 0.36 -21.84 -21.60
N GLY A 4 1.43 -22.61 -21.43
CA GLY A 4 2.56 -22.24 -20.55
C GLY A 4 3.71 -21.57 -21.29
N GLY A 5 3.98 -20.29 -21.00
CA GLY A 5 5.27 -19.64 -21.32
C GLY A 5 6.30 -19.82 -20.20
N ARG A 6 7.55 -19.38 -20.42
CA ARG A 6 8.66 -19.46 -19.41
C ARG A 6 8.31 -18.86 -18.05
N ARG A 7 7.34 -17.95 -17.98
CA ARG A 7 6.91 -17.28 -16.75
C ARG A 7 5.44 -17.57 -16.48
N VAL A 8 5.16 -18.23 -15.35
CA VAL A 8 3.80 -18.62 -14.94
C VAL A 8 2.85 -17.43 -14.95
N ALA A 9 3.27 -16.27 -14.44
CA ALA A 9 2.43 -15.07 -14.36
C ALA A 9 2.10 -14.42 -15.73
N ARG A 10 2.69 -14.84 -16.84
CA ARG A 10 2.52 -14.19 -18.15
C ARG A 10 1.66 -14.97 -19.14
N ASN A 11 1.07 -16.08 -18.71
CA ASN A 11 0.13 -16.78 -19.58
C ASN A 11 -1.20 -16.01 -19.68
N ASP A 12 -1.77 -15.99 -20.88
CA ASP A 12 -2.99 -15.30 -21.25
C ASP A 12 -4.20 -15.78 -20.43
N ALA A 13 -4.34 -17.09 -20.24
CA ALA A 13 -5.42 -17.67 -19.46
C ALA A 13 -5.44 -17.16 -18.00
N ALA A 14 -4.28 -17.03 -17.36
CA ALA A 14 -4.17 -16.50 -16.00
C ALA A 14 -4.49 -15.00 -15.94
N GLN A 15 -4.10 -14.24 -16.96
CA GLN A 15 -4.44 -12.81 -17.04
C GLN A 15 -5.95 -12.61 -17.23
N ALA A 16 -6.59 -13.41 -18.10
CA ALA A 16 -8.04 -13.40 -18.28
C ALA A 16 -8.77 -13.83 -17.00
N ALA A 17 -8.26 -14.85 -16.32
CA ALA A 17 -8.78 -15.31 -15.03
C ALA A 17 -8.66 -14.23 -13.95
N CYS A 18 -7.55 -13.48 -13.88
CA CYS A 18 -7.40 -12.38 -12.95
C CYS A 18 -8.56 -11.38 -13.07
N LEU A 19 -8.88 -10.93 -14.29
CA LEU A 19 -9.96 -9.98 -14.52
C LEU A 19 -11.32 -10.51 -14.04
N GLN A 20 -11.60 -11.80 -14.28
CA GLN A 20 -12.84 -12.43 -13.82
C GLN A 20 -12.90 -12.50 -12.29
N THR A 21 -11.81 -12.90 -11.64
CA THR A 21 -11.68 -13.00 -10.19
C THR A 21 -11.77 -11.64 -9.52
N GLU A 22 -11.10 -10.62 -10.06
CA GLU A 22 -11.16 -9.24 -9.58
C GLU A 22 -12.59 -8.70 -9.68
N ALA A 23 -13.25 -8.88 -10.82
CA ALA A 23 -14.63 -8.44 -11.00
C ALA A 23 -15.60 -9.16 -10.05
N ALA A 24 -15.43 -10.47 -9.81
CA ALA A 24 -16.22 -11.23 -8.86
C ALA A 24 -15.98 -10.77 -7.41
N THR A 25 -14.74 -10.51 -7.05
CA THR A 25 -14.33 -9.98 -5.74
C THR A 25 -15.00 -8.63 -5.48
N ILE A 26 -14.89 -7.69 -6.42
CA ILE A 26 -15.50 -6.35 -6.32
C ILE A 26 -17.02 -6.47 -6.14
N ARG A 27 -17.70 -7.29 -6.95
CA ARG A 27 -19.16 -7.48 -6.84
C ARG A 27 -19.56 -8.05 -5.49
N THR A 28 -18.83 -9.05 -5.01
CA THR A 28 -19.10 -9.73 -3.73
C THR A 28 -18.96 -8.76 -2.56
N LEU A 29 -17.85 -8.03 -2.49
CA LEU A 29 -17.58 -7.08 -1.41
C LEU A 29 -18.51 -5.88 -1.43
N LYS A 30 -18.81 -5.32 -2.61
CA LYS A 30 -19.81 -4.25 -2.74
C LYS A 30 -21.20 -4.71 -2.31
N GLY A 31 -21.58 -5.95 -2.65
CA GLY A 31 -22.84 -6.56 -2.19
C GLY A 31 -22.90 -6.71 -0.66
N ALA A 32 -21.76 -6.89 0.00
CA ALA A 32 -21.63 -6.92 1.46
C ALA A 32 -21.52 -5.52 2.11
N GLY A 33 -21.64 -4.43 1.33
CA GLY A 33 -21.54 -3.05 1.84
C GLY A 33 -20.13 -2.62 2.22
N ILE A 34 -19.09 -3.26 1.66
CA ILE A 34 -17.69 -2.97 1.96
C ILE A 34 -17.14 -2.01 0.90
N GLU A 35 -16.52 -0.92 1.36
CA GLU A 35 -15.86 0.05 0.48
C GLU A 35 -14.50 -0.49 0.02
N VAL A 36 -14.44 -0.92 -1.24
CA VAL A 36 -13.24 -1.49 -1.87
C VAL A 36 -12.51 -0.41 -2.66
N THR A 37 -11.24 -0.21 -2.37
CA THR A 37 -10.40 0.78 -3.07
C THR A 37 -9.55 0.15 -4.17
N SER A 38 -9.06 -1.08 -3.97
CA SER A 38 -8.25 -1.80 -4.96
C SER A 38 -8.40 -3.31 -4.82
N VAL A 39 -8.32 -4.04 -5.93
CA VAL A 39 -8.33 -5.51 -5.96
C VAL A 39 -7.29 -5.99 -6.96
N ARG A 40 -6.53 -7.02 -6.58
CA ARG A 40 -5.53 -7.66 -7.44
C ARG A 40 -5.60 -9.17 -7.28
N ALA A 41 -5.96 -9.86 -8.36
CA ALA A 41 -5.80 -11.31 -8.44
C ALA A 41 -4.38 -11.64 -8.91
N MET A 42 -3.75 -12.63 -8.29
CA MET A 42 -2.35 -12.93 -8.58
C MET A 42 -2.23 -13.87 -9.79
N PRO A 43 -1.66 -13.43 -10.94
CA PRO A 43 -1.57 -14.27 -12.14
C PRO A 43 -0.60 -15.44 -11.95
N SER A 44 0.37 -15.32 -11.03
CA SER A 44 1.23 -16.43 -10.61
C SER A 44 0.45 -17.56 -9.92
N ALA A 45 -0.71 -17.23 -9.34
CA ALA A 45 -1.63 -18.17 -8.70
C ALA A 45 -2.82 -18.51 -9.63
N THR A 46 -2.50 -18.70 -10.92
CA THR A 46 -3.46 -18.99 -12.02
C THR A 46 -4.51 -17.90 -12.26
N GLY A 47 -4.46 -16.78 -11.54
CA GLY A 47 -5.47 -15.74 -11.53
C GLY A 47 -6.76 -16.10 -10.79
N LEU A 48 -6.83 -17.29 -10.16
CA LEU A 48 -8.06 -17.83 -9.57
C LEU A 48 -7.98 -18.02 -8.06
N HIS A 49 -6.79 -18.26 -7.51
CA HIS A 49 -6.67 -18.80 -6.16
C HIS A 49 -6.24 -17.80 -5.09
N HIS A 50 -5.69 -16.65 -5.48
CA HIS A 50 -5.11 -15.67 -4.56
C HIS A 50 -5.56 -14.28 -4.96
N VAL A 51 -6.23 -13.58 -4.04
CA VAL A 51 -6.60 -12.18 -4.19
C VAL A 51 -6.03 -11.32 -3.06
N ARG A 52 -5.55 -10.13 -3.41
CA ARG A 52 -5.24 -9.03 -2.49
C ARG A 52 -6.32 -7.96 -2.65
N VAL A 53 -6.80 -7.43 -1.54
CA VAL A 53 -7.91 -6.46 -1.50
C VAL A 53 -7.54 -5.34 -0.56
N ALA A 54 -7.59 -4.10 -1.05
CA ALA A 54 -7.53 -2.90 -0.22
C ALA A 54 -8.95 -2.41 0.05
N ILE A 55 -9.26 -2.14 1.31
CA ILE A 55 -10.57 -1.65 1.75
C ILE A 55 -10.42 -0.39 2.60
N ARG A 56 -11.47 0.43 2.62
CA ARG A 56 -11.63 1.48 3.62
C ARG A 56 -12.62 1.01 4.69
N GLN A 57 -12.14 0.85 5.91
CA GLN A 57 -12.99 0.42 7.01
C GLN A 57 -13.91 1.56 7.48
N SER A 58 -15.22 1.32 7.50
CA SER A 58 -16.24 2.15 8.12
C SER A 58 -16.78 1.57 9.43
N ALA A 59 -16.48 0.31 9.74
CA ALA A 59 -16.82 -0.32 11.01
C ALA A 59 -15.80 -1.40 11.42
N ALA A 60 -15.68 -1.64 12.73
CA ALA A 60 -14.84 -2.71 13.28
C ALA A 60 -15.29 -4.09 12.75
N GLY A 61 -14.31 -4.94 12.42
CA GLY A 61 -14.56 -6.30 11.94
C GLY A 61 -14.86 -6.43 10.44
N GLN A 62 -14.91 -5.33 9.68
CA GLN A 62 -15.17 -5.36 8.24
C GLN A 62 -14.16 -6.18 7.43
N ALA A 63 -12.90 -6.23 7.84
CA ALA A 63 -11.90 -7.08 7.18
C ALA A 63 -12.26 -8.57 7.29
N ARG A 64 -12.71 -9.03 8.46
CA ARG A 64 -13.20 -10.42 8.64
C ARG A 64 -14.49 -10.68 7.88
N ALA A 65 -15.40 -9.70 7.83
CA ALA A 65 -16.60 -9.80 7.00
C ALA A 65 -16.26 -9.90 5.50
N ALA A 66 -15.24 -9.16 5.04
CA ALA A 66 -14.71 -9.25 3.69
C ALA A 66 -14.16 -10.65 3.40
N ILE A 67 -13.33 -11.19 4.29
CA ILE A 67 -12.77 -12.54 4.18
C ILE A 67 -13.88 -13.58 4.07
N ALA A 68 -14.86 -13.55 4.98
CA ALA A 68 -15.98 -14.48 4.97
C ALA A 68 -16.82 -14.38 3.68
N ALA A 69 -17.09 -13.15 3.20
CA ALA A 69 -17.79 -12.95 1.95
C ALA A 69 -17.00 -13.54 0.76
N LEU A 70 -15.67 -13.40 0.74
CA LEU A 70 -14.83 -13.91 -0.35
C LEU A 70 -14.61 -15.43 -0.30
N PHE A 71 -14.74 -16.07 0.86
CA PHE A 71 -14.73 -17.53 0.96
C PHE A 71 -15.88 -18.19 0.21
N THR A 72 -16.97 -17.45 -0.07
CA THR A 72 -18.06 -17.93 -0.94
C THR A 72 -17.65 -18.11 -2.41
N LEU A 73 -16.58 -17.44 -2.86
CA LEU A 73 -16.09 -17.57 -4.23
C LEU A 73 -15.35 -18.89 -4.40
N PRO A 74 -15.80 -19.81 -5.28
CA PRO A 74 -15.40 -21.22 -5.23
C PRO A 74 -13.91 -21.45 -5.46
N LEU A 75 -13.28 -20.67 -6.34
CA LEU A 75 -11.89 -20.89 -6.75
C LEU A 75 -10.86 -20.14 -5.87
N LEU A 76 -11.31 -19.13 -5.12
CA LEU A 76 -10.45 -18.39 -4.19
C LEU A 76 -10.05 -19.30 -3.04
N ARG A 77 -8.75 -19.31 -2.73
CA ARG A 77 -8.16 -20.06 -1.63
C ARG A 77 -7.51 -19.14 -0.60
N LEU A 78 -6.76 -18.16 -1.07
CA LEU A 78 -6.04 -17.19 -0.25
C LEU A 78 -6.62 -15.79 -0.46
N VAL A 79 -7.05 -15.16 0.63
CA VAL A 79 -7.64 -13.82 0.64
C VAL A 79 -6.81 -12.95 1.57
N PHE A 80 -6.23 -11.87 1.05
CA PHE A 80 -5.49 -10.89 1.84
C PHE A 80 -6.24 -9.56 1.82
N VAL A 81 -6.53 -9.02 3.01
CA VAL A 81 -7.25 -7.75 3.17
C VAL A 81 -6.34 -6.75 3.86
N VAL A 82 -6.09 -5.62 3.21
CA VAL A 82 -5.27 -4.51 3.70
C VAL A 82 -6.09 -3.22 3.73
N ASP A 83 -5.59 -2.19 4.41
CA ASP A 83 -6.17 -0.84 4.36
C ASP A 83 -5.90 -0.16 3.01
N ASP A 84 -6.59 0.95 2.77
CA ASP A 84 -6.50 1.74 1.54
C ASP A 84 -5.20 2.57 1.39
N ASP A 85 -4.37 2.61 2.44
CA ASP A 85 -3.03 3.21 2.40
C ASP A 85 -1.94 2.25 1.90
N VAL A 86 -2.26 0.96 1.70
CA VAL A 86 -1.34 -0.07 1.20
C VAL A 86 -1.53 -0.26 -0.31
N ASP A 87 -0.50 -0.01 -1.10
CA ASP A 87 -0.52 -0.34 -2.52
C ASP A 87 -0.34 -1.85 -2.73
N ILE A 88 -1.44 -2.57 -3.00
CA ILE A 88 -1.42 -4.02 -3.27
C ILE A 88 -0.68 -4.42 -4.56
N TRP A 89 -0.29 -3.45 -5.41
CA TRP A 89 0.55 -3.66 -6.59
C TRP A 89 2.05 -3.60 -6.25
N SER A 90 2.42 -2.92 -5.17
CA SER A 90 3.76 -2.89 -4.60
C SER A 90 3.99 -4.13 -3.73
N GLU A 91 5.04 -4.90 -4.02
CA GLU A 91 5.43 -6.00 -3.12
C GLU A 91 6.04 -5.47 -1.82
N GLU A 92 6.64 -4.27 -1.84
CA GLU A 92 7.24 -3.66 -0.65
C GLU A 92 6.16 -3.22 0.36
N ASP A 93 5.11 -2.55 -0.11
CA ASP A 93 3.99 -2.10 0.74
C ASP A 93 3.22 -3.31 1.29
N PHE A 94 3.03 -4.34 0.46
CA PHE A 94 2.35 -5.56 0.86
C PHE A 94 3.14 -6.33 1.93
N GLU A 95 4.46 -6.47 1.77
CA GLU A 95 5.34 -7.12 2.75
C GLU A 95 5.39 -6.34 4.06
N TRP A 96 5.43 -5.00 3.97
CA TRP A 96 5.34 -4.14 5.15
C TRP A 96 4.04 -4.38 5.93
N ALA A 97 2.89 -4.40 5.25
CA ALA A 97 1.61 -4.65 5.89
C ALA A 97 1.57 -6.05 6.55
N LEU A 98 2.16 -7.06 5.88
CA LEU A 98 2.24 -8.43 6.40
C LEU A 98 3.10 -8.52 7.65
N CYS A 99 4.22 -7.81 7.69
CA CYS A 99 5.16 -7.88 8.81
C CYS A 99 4.77 -6.98 9.99
N THR A 100 3.98 -5.92 9.76
CA THR A 100 3.73 -4.88 10.78
C THR A 100 2.29 -4.82 11.29
N ARG A 101 1.30 -5.26 10.51
CA ARG A 101 -0.13 -5.22 10.90
C ARG A 101 -0.73 -6.59 11.20
N PHE A 102 -0.17 -7.64 10.61
CA PHE A 102 -0.70 -8.99 10.73
C PHE A 102 -0.07 -9.77 11.88
N ARG A 103 -0.92 -10.33 12.74
CA ARG A 103 -0.54 -11.28 13.79
C ARG A 103 -1.11 -12.65 13.50
N LEU A 104 -0.24 -13.64 13.32
CA LEU A 104 -0.64 -15.00 12.91
C LEU A 104 -1.66 -15.67 13.87
N ASP A 105 -1.52 -15.45 15.18
CA ASP A 105 -2.39 -16.03 16.23
C ASP A 105 -3.79 -15.41 16.26
N ARG A 106 -3.93 -14.21 15.72
CA ARG A 106 -5.15 -13.40 15.80
C ARG A 106 -5.83 -13.30 14.43
N ASP A 107 -5.08 -12.92 13.41
CA ASP A 107 -5.59 -12.36 12.16
C ASP A 107 -5.68 -13.36 11.01
N LEU A 108 -5.18 -14.57 11.22
CA LEU A 108 -5.40 -15.68 10.31
C LEU A 108 -6.81 -16.25 10.53
N VAL A 109 -7.61 -16.29 9.46
CA VAL A 109 -8.92 -16.95 9.41
C VAL A 109 -8.81 -18.17 8.51
N THR A 110 -9.23 -19.33 8.99
CA THR A 110 -9.29 -20.55 8.17
C THR A 110 -10.70 -21.10 8.13
N GLU A 111 -11.12 -21.58 6.96
CA GLU A 111 -12.42 -22.24 6.77
C GLU A 111 -12.21 -23.50 5.92
N ALA A 112 -12.58 -24.66 6.48
CA ALA A 112 -12.44 -25.97 5.85
C ALA A 112 -13.75 -26.41 5.19
N GLY A 113 -13.69 -27.43 4.34
CA GLY A 113 -14.88 -28.08 3.75
C GLY A 113 -15.38 -27.47 2.43
N HIS A 114 -14.64 -26.50 1.88
CA HIS A 114 -14.98 -25.93 0.57
C HIS A 114 -14.70 -26.91 -0.56
N PHE A 115 -15.60 -26.98 -1.53
CA PHE A 115 -15.34 -27.72 -2.76
C PHE A 115 -14.26 -27.02 -3.58
N ALA A 116 -13.44 -27.84 -4.22
CA ALA A 116 -12.35 -27.42 -5.08
C ALA A 116 -12.51 -28.04 -6.48
N LEU A 117 -11.64 -27.66 -7.42
CA LEU A 117 -11.58 -28.35 -8.70
C LEU A 117 -11.00 -29.76 -8.51
N THR A 118 -11.57 -30.76 -9.17
CA THR A 118 -11.09 -32.16 -9.07
C THR A 118 -9.60 -32.33 -9.45
N MET A 119 -9.05 -31.43 -10.26
CA MET A 119 -7.64 -31.43 -10.68
C MET A 119 -6.72 -30.69 -9.70
N ASP A 120 -7.26 -30.11 -8.63
CA ASP A 120 -6.49 -29.32 -7.67
C ASP A 120 -5.60 -30.25 -6.80
N PRO A 121 -4.26 -30.08 -6.83
CA PRO A 121 -3.34 -31.05 -6.25
C PRO A 121 -3.33 -31.08 -4.71
N VAL A 122 -4.02 -30.14 -4.05
CA VAL A 122 -3.99 -29.97 -2.58
C VAL A 122 -5.35 -30.24 -1.91
N ILE A 123 -6.28 -30.86 -2.63
CA ILE A 123 -7.58 -31.27 -2.07
C ILE A 123 -7.41 -32.53 -1.23
N ASP A 124 -8.27 -32.68 -0.23
CA ASP A 124 -8.34 -33.91 0.55
C ASP A 124 -9.01 -35.06 -0.23
N GLU A 125 -9.06 -36.24 0.39
CA GLU A 125 -9.68 -37.45 -0.17
C GLU A 125 -11.17 -37.28 -0.53
N ASN A 126 -11.84 -36.29 0.06
CA ASN A 126 -13.25 -35.95 -0.18
C ASN A 126 -13.42 -34.80 -1.19
N GLY A 127 -12.33 -34.38 -1.85
CA GLY A 127 -12.33 -33.27 -2.81
C GLY A 127 -12.56 -31.90 -2.17
N LYS A 128 -12.25 -31.75 -0.89
CA LYS A 128 -12.39 -30.50 -0.14
C LYS A 128 -11.06 -29.80 0.04
N MET A 129 -11.12 -28.48 0.21
CA MET A 129 -9.97 -27.65 0.55
C MET A 129 -10.27 -26.77 1.77
N THR A 130 -9.20 -26.30 2.39
CA THR A 130 -9.24 -25.23 3.39
C THR A 130 -8.84 -23.91 2.74
N LYS A 131 -9.59 -22.85 3.03
CA LYS A 131 -9.30 -21.47 2.63
C LYS A 131 -8.63 -20.72 3.76
N GLY A 132 -7.80 -19.75 3.41
CA GLY A 132 -7.05 -18.90 4.32
C GLY A 132 -7.32 -17.43 4.03
N GLY A 133 -7.66 -16.68 5.08
CA GLY A 133 -7.91 -15.25 5.06
C GLY A 133 -6.93 -14.54 5.99
N PHE A 134 -6.36 -13.44 5.53
CA PHE A 134 -5.35 -12.68 6.24
C PHE A 134 -5.87 -11.26 6.44
N ASP A 135 -6.20 -10.93 7.69
CA ASP A 135 -6.57 -9.58 8.09
C ASP A 135 -5.29 -8.77 8.39
N MET A 136 -4.84 -8.01 7.41
CA MET A 136 -3.65 -7.16 7.49
C MET A 136 -4.05 -5.70 7.72
N THR A 137 -5.27 -5.44 8.20
CA THR A 137 -5.76 -4.09 8.46
C THR A 137 -5.30 -3.57 9.81
N ALA A 138 -5.11 -2.26 9.92
CA ALA A 138 -4.92 -1.60 11.20
C ALA A 138 -6.19 -1.79 12.07
N PRO A 139 -6.07 -1.81 13.41
CA PRO A 139 -7.23 -1.83 14.27
C PRO A 139 -8.19 -0.68 13.92
N PHE A 140 -9.47 -0.99 13.75
CA PHE A 140 -10.47 0.02 13.41
C PHE A 140 -10.46 1.17 14.42
N GLY A 141 -10.41 2.41 13.92
CA GLY A 141 -10.35 3.60 14.75
C GLY A 141 -8.98 3.86 15.41
N ALA A 142 -7.92 3.17 14.99
CA ALA A 142 -6.57 3.48 15.42
C ALA A 142 -6.23 4.96 15.14
N THR A 143 -5.64 5.62 16.14
CA THR A 143 -5.10 6.99 16.01
C THR A 143 -3.96 7.03 14.99
N GLU A 144 -3.68 8.20 14.40
CA GLU A 144 -2.59 8.41 13.43
C GLU A 144 -1.18 8.25 14.04
N ARG A 145 -0.84 7.05 14.53
CA ARG A 145 0.51 6.71 14.99
C ARG A 145 1.33 6.20 13.82
N ILE A 146 2.64 6.44 13.88
CA ILE A 146 3.59 6.00 12.85
C ILE A 146 3.58 4.47 12.64
N VAL A 147 3.20 3.70 13.65
CA VAL A 147 3.10 2.23 13.59
C VAL A 147 1.84 1.74 12.87
N ASP A 148 0.82 2.59 12.75
CA ASP A 148 -0.48 2.22 12.20
C ASP A 148 -0.62 2.68 10.73
N ARG A 149 0.38 3.37 10.15
CA ARG A 149 0.36 3.89 8.78
C ARG A 149 1.62 3.58 8.02
N LEU A 150 1.50 3.35 6.71
CA LEU A 150 2.66 3.24 5.84
C LEU A 150 3.46 4.56 5.92
N SER A 151 4.78 4.45 6.06
CA SER A 151 5.63 5.64 6.02
C SER A 151 5.65 6.20 4.61
N PHE A 152 5.17 7.42 4.43
CA PHE A 152 5.22 8.12 3.17
C PHE A 152 6.11 9.35 3.29
N ALA A 153 6.89 9.61 2.23
CA ALA A 153 7.54 10.90 2.11
C ALA A 153 6.46 11.99 1.99
N PRO A 154 6.52 13.07 2.78
CA PRO A 154 5.55 14.15 2.65
C PRO A 154 5.58 14.66 1.21
N LYS A 155 4.42 14.64 0.54
CA LYS A 155 4.27 15.28 -0.77
C LYS A 155 4.37 16.79 -0.56
N LEU A 156 5.48 17.38 -0.99
CA LEU A 156 5.65 18.83 -1.00
C LEU A 156 4.76 19.40 -2.10
N ALA A 157 3.53 19.75 -1.75
CA ALA A 157 2.55 20.34 -2.66
C ALA A 157 2.66 21.87 -2.66
N GLY A 158 2.46 22.49 -3.82
CA GLY A 158 2.45 23.94 -4.01
C GLY A 158 3.24 24.36 -5.24
N ALA A 159 2.82 25.44 -5.90
CA ALA A 159 3.66 26.10 -6.90
C ALA A 159 4.86 26.73 -6.19
N ALA A 160 6.03 26.70 -6.83
CA ALA A 160 7.20 27.42 -6.33
C ALA A 160 6.81 28.89 -6.09
N THR A 161 6.96 29.34 -4.85
CA THR A 161 6.68 30.74 -4.44
C THR A 161 7.91 31.61 -4.62
N HIS A 162 9.10 31.02 -4.66
CA HIS A 162 10.38 31.68 -4.81
C HIS A 162 11.24 30.93 -5.83
N LYS A 163 12.25 31.61 -6.36
CA LYS A 163 13.18 31.04 -7.35
C LYS A 163 14.48 30.52 -6.73
N THR A 164 14.90 31.12 -5.61
CA THR A 164 16.19 30.82 -4.97
C THR A 164 16.02 30.66 -3.46
N ALA A 165 16.81 29.80 -2.85
CA ALA A 165 16.88 29.64 -1.40
C ALA A 165 17.22 30.97 -0.72
N ARG A 166 18.04 31.82 -1.36
CA ARG A 166 18.31 33.17 -0.85
C ARG A 166 17.04 34.01 -0.71
N ASP A 167 16.18 34.01 -1.72
CA ASP A 167 14.91 34.76 -1.69
C ASP A 167 13.98 34.23 -0.60
N VAL A 168 13.93 32.91 -0.42
CA VAL A 168 13.16 32.27 0.65
C VAL A 168 13.65 32.74 2.03
N LEU A 169 14.97 32.76 2.24
CA LEU A 169 15.57 33.16 3.51
C LEU A 169 15.51 34.67 3.77
N ALA A 170 15.31 35.49 2.73
CA ALA A 170 15.04 36.91 2.87
C ALA A 170 13.67 37.19 3.53
N ALA A 171 12.70 36.27 3.38
CA ALA A 171 11.41 36.34 4.07
C ALA A 171 11.48 35.89 5.54
N GLY A 172 12.62 35.33 5.99
CA GLY A 172 12.88 34.92 7.36
C GLY A 172 13.55 33.54 7.46
N PRO A 173 13.95 33.13 8.68
CA PRO A 173 14.50 31.80 8.91
C PRO A 173 13.52 30.70 8.51
N LYS A 174 14.05 29.59 7.95
CA LYS A 174 13.25 28.45 7.48
C LYS A 174 13.93 27.11 7.71
N TYR A 175 13.15 26.08 8.01
CA TYR A 175 13.59 24.70 7.95
C TYR A 175 13.84 24.26 6.50
N PHE A 176 14.73 23.29 6.31
CA PHE A 176 15.07 22.77 4.99
C PHE A 176 13.82 22.34 4.18
N VAL A 177 12.86 21.65 4.82
CA VAL A 177 11.62 21.22 4.16
C VAL A 177 10.73 22.39 3.71
N GLU A 178 10.79 23.53 4.39
CA GLU A 178 10.05 24.73 4.01
C GLU A 178 10.72 25.45 2.83
N ILE A 179 12.05 25.41 2.76
CA ILE A 179 12.81 25.91 1.61
C ILE A 179 12.51 25.03 0.39
N MET A 180 12.54 23.71 0.54
CA MET A 180 12.13 22.78 -0.51
C MET A 180 10.71 23.07 -1.00
N ARG A 181 9.75 23.26 -0.08
CA ARG A 181 8.37 23.61 -0.41
C ARG A 181 8.28 24.94 -1.17
N SER A 182 9.02 25.95 -0.73
CA SER A 182 8.99 27.29 -1.33
C SER A 182 9.59 27.32 -2.74
N LEU A 183 10.55 26.44 -3.03
CA LEU A 183 11.19 26.30 -4.34
C LEU A 183 10.50 25.27 -5.24
N GLY A 184 9.48 24.56 -4.75
CA GLY A 184 8.86 23.45 -5.48
C GLY A 184 9.82 22.27 -5.69
N SER A 185 10.84 22.14 -4.83
CA SER A 185 11.84 21.09 -4.91
C SER A 185 11.24 19.73 -4.54
N ARG A 186 11.52 18.71 -5.35
CA ARG A 186 11.03 17.35 -5.13
C ARG A 186 11.96 16.50 -4.26
N ASP A 187 13.26 16.73 -4.37
CA ASP A 187 14.30 15.91 -3.73
C ASP A 187 15.36 16.72 -2.97
N GLY A 188 15.30 18.05 -3.04
CA GLY A 188 16.15 18.96 -2.26
C GLY A 188 17.57 19.09 -2.77
N ARG A 189 17.95 18.47 -3.90
CA ARG A 189 19.34 18.51 -4.39
C ARG A 189 19.75 19.94 -4.77
N GLU A 190 18.91 20.64 -5.53
CA GLU A 190 19.11 22.04 -5.91
C GLU A 190 19.13 22.97 -4.70
N VAL A 191 18.30 22.70 -3.69
CA VAL A 191 18.27 23.47 -2.44
C VAL A 191 19.59 23.30 -1.69
N THR A 192 20.09 22.06 -1.63
CA THR A 192 21.36 21.74 -0.96
C THR A 192 22.53 22.45 -1.64
N LEU A 193 22.58 22.39 -2.98
CA LEU A 193 23.62 23.08 -3.76
C LEU A 193 23.60 24.59 -3.52
N GLU A 194 22.43 25.21 -3.51
CA GLU A 194 22.33 26.65 -3.32
C GLU A 194 22.69 27.09 -1.90
N LEU A 195 22.22 26.35 -0.88
CA LEU A 195 22.61 26.61 0.51
C LEU A 195 24.12 26.44 0.70
N ASP A 196 24.75 25.47 0.03
CA ASP A 196 26.19 25.28 0.11
C ASP A 196 26.96 26.48 -0.47
N LEU A 197 26.57 26.97 -1.65
CA LEU A 197 27.13 28.18 -2.24
C LEU A 197 26.96 29.42 -1.35
N LEU A 198 25.79 29.61 -0.76
CA LEU A 198 25.52 30.71 0.16
C LEU A 198 26.35 30.60 1.44
N ARG A 199 26.62 29.37 1.90
CA ARG A 199 27.46 29.10 3.06
C ARG A 199 28.92 29.41 2.77
N GLU A 200 29.44 29.02 1.61
CA GLU A 200 30.80 29.37 1.15
C GLU A 200 31.01 30.89 1.07
N GLN A 201 29.97 31.63 0.67
CA GLN A 201 29.96 33.09 0.66
C GLN A 201 29.85 33.72 2.06
N GLY A 202 29.67 32.92 3.11
CA GLY A 202 29.41 33.39 4.47
C GLY A 202 28.07 34.13 4.62
N ALA A 203 27.14 33.97 3.68
CA ALA A 203 25.89 34.72 3.62
C ALA A 203 24.77 34.13 4.49
N ILE A 204 24.89 32.86 4.89
CA ILE A 204 23.89 32.17 5.71
C ILE A 204 24.50 31.57 6.97
N GLU A 205 23.65 31.28 7.94
CA GLU A 205 23.96 30.51 9.13
C GLU A 205 22.85 29.49 9.43
N ARG A 206 23.17 28.53 10.30
CA ARG A 206 22.20 27.57 10.81
C ARG A 206 21.95 27.84 12.29
N LEU A 207 20.71 28.18 12.60
CA LEU A 207 20.26 28.51 13.95
C LEU A 207 20.21 27.25 14.83
N SER A 208 20.22 27.44 16.15
CA SER A 208 20.22 26.34 17.13
C SER A 208 18.99 25.44 17.07
N ASN A 209 17.85 25.97 16.60
CA ASN A 209 16.62 25.21 16.38
C ASN A 209 16.61 24.44 15.04
N GLY A 210 17.67 24.56 14.23
CA GLY A 210 17.84 23.84 12.96
C GLY A 210 17.41 24.61 11.71
N GLU A 211 16.87 25.82 11.84
CA GLU A 211 16.51 26.70 10.72
C GLU A 211 17.76 27.27 10.03
N TRP A 212 17.64 27.53 8.73
CA TRP A 212 18.60 28.32 7.97
C TRP A 212 18.19 29.78 7.98
N ALA A 213 19.15 30.70 8.09
CA ALA A 213 18.90 32.14 8.09
C ALA A 213 19.99 32.88 7.30
N LEU A 214 19.66 34.03 6.72
CA LEU A 214 20.68 34.95 6.22
C LEU A 214 21.39 35.62 7.40
N ARG A 215 22.72 35.72 7.34
CA ARG A 215 23.47 36.52 8.31
C ARG A 215 23.10 37.99 8.12
N LYS A 216 22.84 38.69 9.23
CA LYS A 216 22.71 40.14 9.21
C LYS A 216 24.08 40.74 8.89
N ALA A 217 24.11 41.67 7.93
CA ALA A 217 25.29 42.45 7.59
C ALA A 217 25.77 43.28 8.78
#